data_AF-A0AAW6UX05-F1
#
_entry.id   AF-A0AAW6UX05-F1
#
_cell.length_a   1.000
_cell.length_b   1.000
_cell.length_c   1.000
_cell.angle_alpha   90.00
_cell.angle_beta   90.00
_cell.angle_gamma   90.00
#
_symmetry.space_group_name_H-M   'P 1'
#
loop_
_entity.id
_entity.type
_entity.pdbx_description
1 polymer ?
#
loop_
_entity_poly.entity_id
_entity_poly.type
_entity_poly.pdbx_seq_one_letter_code
_entity_poly.pdbx_strand_id
1 'polypeptide(L)'
;MKIILIVLTLFGLNACKLEKPAQQVLHHHKICEGLITFFLKTQNLEGYKLLKKQVASGFSKNYTYHYRFEKNIHSKLMPTRANLNFQCYENPDQTIRIILLDGQNAFTILQIPKLDTRILKKITAYRNP
;
A
#
# COMPACT_ATOMS: atom_id res chain seq x y z
N MET A 1 -34.87 -56.04 -13.52
CA MET A 1 -34.85 -55.05 -12.42
C MET A 1 -33.92 -53.92 -12.83
N LYS A 2 -34.43 -52.69 -12.97
CA LYS A 2 -33.72 -51.53 -13.52
C LYS A 2 -32.95 -50.80 -12.42
N ILE A 3 -31.64 -50.66 -12.59
CA ILE A 3 -30.77 -49.85 -11.73
C ILE A 3 -30.79 -48.43 -12.31
N ILE A 4 -31.37 -47.48 -11.59
CA ILE A 4 -31.30 -46.04 -11.93
C ILE A 4 -30.49 -45.37 -10.82
N LEU A 5 -29.20 -45.19 -11.07
CA LEU A 5 -28.30 -44.38 -10.26
C LEU A 5 -28.45 -42.92 -10.72
N ILE A 6 -29.24 -42.14 -9.97
CA ILE A 6 -29.37 -40.70 -10.18
C ILE A 6 -28.14 -40.06 -9.55
N VAL A 7 -27.19 -39.67 -10.40
CA VAL A 7 -26.00 -38.91 -10.01
C VAL A 7 -26.43 -37.50 -9.63
N LEU A 8 -26.35 -37.19 -8.33
CA LEU A 8 -26.43 -35.83 -7.79
C LEU A 8 -25.31 -34.98 -8.40
N THR A 9 -25.68 -34.05 -9.29
CA THR A 9 -24.82 -32.94 -9.70
C THR A 9 -25.06 -31.78 -8.75
N LEU A 10 -24.43 -31.84 -7.57
CA LEU A 10 -24.42 -30.76 -6.60
C LEU A 10 -23.00 -30.20 -6.49
N PHE A 11 -22.91 -28.87 -6.59
CA PHE A 11 -21.79 -28.01 -6.20
C PHE A 11 -20.56 -27.96 -7.12
N GLY A 12 -20.66 -27.12 -8.14
CA GLY A 12 -19.53 -26.48 -8.81
C GLY A 12 -19.65 -24.96 -8.80
N LEU A 13 -20.10 -24.34 -7.69
CA LEU A 13 -19.88 -22.91 -7.47
C LEU A 13 -18.37 -22.73 -7.30
N ASN A 14 -17.68 -22.46 -8.41
CA ASN A 14 -16.31 -21.98 -8.40
C ASN A 14 -16.29 -20.68 -7.60
N ALA A 15 -16.06 -20.78 -6.30
CA ALA A 15 -15.67 -19.65 -5.48
C ALA A 15 -14.45 -19.04 -6.18
N CYS A 16 -14.56 -17.78 -6.57
CA CYS A 16 -13.40 -16.98 -6.96
C CYS A 16 -12.37 -17.13 -5.85
N LYS A 17 -11.34 -17.97 -6.08
CA LYS A 17 -10.18 -18.00 -5.22
C LYS A 17 -9.61 -16.61 -5.30
N LEU A 18 -9.72 -15.84 -4.22
CA LEU A 18 -8.97 -14.61 -4.05
C LEU A 18 -7.50 -15.02 -4.16
N GLU A 19 -6.93 -14.87 -5.37
CA GLU A 19 -5.54 -15.12 -5.63
C GLU A 19 -4.76 -14.24 -4.64
N LYS A 20 -4.03 -14.89 -3.73
CA LYS A 20 -3.20 -14.17 -2.77
C LYS A 20 -2.32 -13.21 -3.58
N PRO A 21 -2.32 -11.90 -3.25
CA PRO A 21 -1.59 -10.92 -4.05
C PRO A 21 -0.14 -11.37 -4.15
N ALA A 22 0.40 -11.35 -5.38
CA ALA A 22 1.77 -11.77 -5.64
C ALA A 22 2.73 -11.10 -4.65
N GLN A 23 3.71 -11.84 -4.14
CA GLN A 23 4.64 -11.41 -3.09
C GLN A 23 5.34 -10.07 -3.42
N GLN A 24 5.51 -9.78 -4.70
CA GLN A 24 6.03 -8.51 -5.22
C GLN A 24 5.13 -7.30 -4.93
N VAL A 25 3.81 -7.46 -5.04
CA VAL A 25 2.81 -6.41 -4.72
C VAL A 25 2.83 -6.11 -3.22
N LEU A 26 2.92 -7.15 -2.39
CA LEU A 26 3.04 -7.00 -0.94
C LEU A 26 4.32 -6.25 -0.54
N HIS A 27 5.44 -6.56 -1.19
CA HIS A 27 6.72 -5.87 -0.95
C HIS A 27 6.65 -4.39 -1.35
N HIS A 28 6.07 -4.09 -2.52
CA HIS A 28 5.87 -2.73 -2.99
C HIS A 28 5.06 -1.90 -1.98
N HIS A 29 3.96 -2.46 -1.46
CA HIS A 29 3.16 -1.78 -0.42
C HIS A 29 3.95 -1.46 0.85
N LYS A 30 4.74 -2.40 1.34
CA LYS A 30 5.56 -2.19 2.54
C LYS A 30 6.56 -1.06 2.34
N ILE A 31 7.13 -0.93 1.14
CA ILE A 31 8.02 0.20 0.82
C ILE A 31 7.23 1.51 0.86
N CYS A 32 6.13 1.64 0.12
CA CYS A 32 5.35 2.89 0.08
C CYS A 32 4.86 3.32 1.46
N GLU A 33 4.31 2.39 2.26
CA GLU A 33 3.89 2.69 3.65
C GLU A 33 5.05 3.11 4.52
N GLY A 34 6.21 2.44 4.40
CA GLY A 34 7.42 2.79 5.13
C GLY A 34 7.91 4.20 4.79
N LEU A 35 7.92 4.55 3.50
CA LEU A 35 8.33 5.87 3.01
C LEU A 35 7.37 6.98 3.47
N ILE A 36 6.06 6.76 3.37
CA ILE A 36 5.07 7.73 3.85
C ILE A 36 5.18 7.88 5.37
N THR A 37 5.35 6.77 6.11
CA THR A 37 5.53 6.80 7.57
C THR A 37 6.80 7.55 7.96
N PHE A 38 7.89 7.36 7.21
CA PHE A 38 9.13 8.11 7.40
C PHE A 38 8.88 9.62 7.19
N PHE A 39 8.26 10.00 6.07
CA PHE A 39 7.90 11.40 5.82
C PHE A 39 7.09 11.98 6.98
N LEU A 40 6.00 11.31 7.39
CA LEU A 40 5.14 11.79 8.47
C LEU A 40 5.94 12.02 9.76
N LYS A 41 6.81 11.10 10.15
CA LYS A 41 7.68 11.27 11.33
C LYS A 41 8.63 12.46 11.19
N THR A 42 9.32 12.58 10.05
CA THR A 42 10.27 13.69 9.85
C THR A 42 9.61 15.07 9.85
N GLN A 43 8.31 15.13 9.58
CA GLN A 43 7.53 16.38 9.58
C GLN A 43 6.73 16.59 10.87
N ASN A 44 6.94 15.76 11.92
CA ASN A 44 6.17 15.79 13.17
C ASN A 44 4.64 15.60 12.96
N LEU A 45 4.27 14.72 12.03
CA LEU A 45 2.89 14.37 11.65
C LEU A 45 2.50 12.96 12.11
N GLU A 46 3.06 12.45 13.21
CA GLU A 46 2.82 11.07 13.69
C GLU A 46 1.39 10.79 14.17
N GLY A 47 0.61 11.85 14.38
CA GLY A 47 -0.81 11.76 14.67
C GLY A 47 -1.65 11.24 13.50
N TYR A 48 -1.11 11.22 12.28
CA TYR A 48 -1.79 10.65 11.12
C TYR A 48 -1.61 9.13 11.04
N LYS A 49 -2.72 8.39 10.98
CA LYS A 49 -2.75 6.93 10.83
C LYS A 49 -3.29 6.52 9.48
N LEU A 50 -2.74 5.42 8.95
CA LEU A 50 -3.21 4.84 7.69
C LEU A 50 -4.62 4.27 7.91
N LEU A 51 -5.59 4.82 7.19
CA LEU A 51 -6.98 4.39 7.23
C LEU A 51 -7.26 3.29 6.21
N LYS A 52 -6.87 3.52 4.95
CA LYS A 52 -7.12 2.57 3.86
C LYS A 52 -6.16 2.77 2.69
N LYS A 53 -6.11 1.77 1.83
CA LYS A 53 -5.34 1.74 0.58
C LYS A 53 -6.27 1.37 -0.56
N GLN A 54 -6.14 2.04 -1.69
CA GLN A 54 -6.94 1.76 -2.88
C GLN A 54 -6.07 1.82 -4.14
N VAL A 55 -6.39 1.00 -5.14
CA VAL A 55 -5.72 1.05 -6.44
C VAL A 55 -6.03 2.41 -7.08
N ALA A 56 -5.00 3.12 -7.53
CA ALA A 56 -5.17 4.30 -8.36
C ALA A 56 -5.47 3.84 -9.80
N SER A 57 -6.44 4.46 -10.48
CA SER A 57 -6.87 3.99 -11.80
C SER A 57 -5.70 3.98 -12.81
N GLY A 58 -5.70 2.97 -13.69
CA GLY A 58 -4.81 2.91 -14.86
C GLY A 58 -3.60 1.97 -14.78
N PHE A 59 -3.07 1.61 -13.59
CA PHE A 59 -1.89 0.74 -13.49
C PHE A 59 -1.88 -0.17 -12.26
N SER A 60 -1.42 -1.41 -12.41
CA SER A 60 -1.45 -2.48 -11.39
C SER A 60 -0.52 -2.27 -10.18
N LYS A 61 0.22 -1.15 -10.13
CA LYS A 61 1.19 -0.84 -9.06
C LYS A 61 1.05 0.57 -8.49
N ASN A 62 0.01 1.32 -8.88
CA ASN A 62 -0.21 2.65 -8.38
C ASN A 62 -1.30 2.59 -7.31
N TYR A 63 -1.01 3.12 -6.12
CA TYR A 63 -1.94 3.06 -5.00
C TYR A 63 -2.07 4.42 -4.34
N THR A 64 -3.31 4.73 -3.95
CA THR A 64 -3.60 5.86 -3.07
C THR A 64 -3.72 5.35 -1.63
N TYR A 65 -2.97 5.99 -0.74
CA TYR A 65 -2.91 5.74 0.69
C TYR A 65 -3.62 6.88 1.41
N HIS A 66 -4.68 6.55 2.13
CA HIS A 66 -5.48 7.53 2.86
C HIS A 66 -5.07 7.51 4.33
N TYR A 67 -4.62 8.65 4.82
CA TYR A 67 -4.26 8.86 6.21
C TYR A 67 -5.25 9.82 6.86
N ARG A 68 -5.59 9.56 8.12
CA ARG A 68 -6.44 10.43 8.92
C ARG A 68 -5.72 10.81 10.20
N PHE A 69 -5.84 12.08 10.58
CA PHE A 69 -5.38 12.51 11.90
C PHE A 69 -6.23 11.85 12.98
N GLU A 70 -5.60 11.11 13.87
CA GLU A 70 -6.22 10.56 15.05
C GLU A 70 -5.84 11.43 16.25
N LYS A 71 -6.87 11.95 16.92
CA LYS A 71 -6.71 12.84 18.07
C LYS A 71 -6.05 12.06 19.20
N ASN A 72 -4.84 12.45 19.58
CA ASN A 72 -4.34 12.14 20.92
C ASN A 72 -5.23 12.87 21.93
N ILE A 73 -5.64 12.18 23.00
CA ILE A 73 -6.38 12.69 24.16
C ILE A 73 -5.83 14.04 24.69
N HIS A 74 -4.54 14.31 24.50
CA HIS A 74 -3.86 15.54 24.92
C HIS A 74 -3.88 16.69 23.89
N SER A 75 -4.32 16.44 22.65
CA SER A 75 -4.29 17.45 21.60
C SER A 75 -5.59 18.26 21.57
N LYS A 76 -5.54 19.54 21.95
CA LYS A 76 -6.70 20.45 21.93
C LYS A 76 -7.04 20.98 20.53
N LEU A 77 -6.08 21.03 19.61
CA LEU A 77 -6.29 21.52 18.25
C LEU A 77 -6.35 20.37 17.23
N MET A 78 -7.31 20.45 16.32
CA MET A 78 -7.33 19.64 15.10
C MET A 78 -6.52 20.35 14.00
N PRO A 79 -5.77 19.60 13.18
CA PRO A 79 -5.13 20.19 12.01
C PRO A 79 -6.19 20.64 11.01
N THR A 80 -5.89 21.71 10.27
CA THR A 80 -6.74 22.22 9.18
C THR A 80 -7.04 21.14 8.14
N ARG A 81 -6.11 20.20 7.95
CA ARG A 81 -6.28 19.05 7.05
C ARG A 81 -6.29 17.75 7.83
N ALA A 82 -7.48 17.34 8.27
CA ALA A 82 -7.65 16.09 9.01
C ALA A 82 -7.36 14.82 8.18
N ASN A 83 -7.36 14.93 6.85
CA ASN A 83 -7.08 13.80 5.95
C ASN A 83 -5.92 14.15 5.02
N LEU A 84 -5.03 13.19 4.80
CA LEU A 84 -3.93 13.26 3.84
C LEU A 84 -4.05 12.10 2.87
N ASN A 85 -3.80 12.35 1.59
CA ASN A 85 -3.84 11.34 0.55
C ASN A 85 -2.48 11.30 -0.14
N PHE A 86 -1.86 10.13 -0.16
CA PHE A 86 -0.57 9.94 -0.84
C PHE A 86 -0.75 8.98 -2.00
N GLN A 87 -0.19 9.30 -3.15
CA GLN A 87 -0.04 8.35 -4.24
C GLN A 87 1.40 7.83 -4.28
N CYS A 88 1.54 6.53 -4.36
CA CYS A 88 2.81 5.86 -4.58
C CYS A 88 2.84 5.31 -6.01
N TYR A 89 3.90 5.66 -6.74
CA TYR A 89 4.16 5.22 -8.10
C TYR A 89 5.49 4.47 -8.15
N GLU A 90 5.51 3.34 -8.85
CA GLU A 90 6.74 2.71 -9.33
C GLU A 90 6.83 2.96 -10.83
N ASN A 91 7.76 3.82 -11.21
CA ASN A 91 7.99 4.18 -12.59
C ASN A 91 8.77 3.08 -13.33
N PRO A 92 8.68 3.01 -14.67
CA PRO A 92 9.45 2.05 -15.47
C PRO A 92 10.97 2.17 -15.30
N ASP A 93 11.47 3.36 -14.95
CA ASP A 93 12.88 3.63 -14.64
C ASP A 93 13.32 3.10 -13.26
N GLN A 94 12.48 2.30 -12.61
CA GLN A 94 12.68 1.76 -11.27
C GLN A 94 12.78 2.84 -10.19
N THR A 95 12.24 4.04 -10.40
CA THR A 95 12.10 5.03 -9.33
C THR A 95 10.77 4.83 -8.59
N ILE A 96 10.80 5.03 -7.27
CA ILE A 96 9.60 5.10 -6.44
C ILE A 96 9.35 6.57 -6.13
N ARG A 97 8.16 7.05 -6.47
CA ARG A 97 7.73 8.44 -6.24
C ARG A 97 6.53 8.47 -5.30
N ILE A 98 6.60 9.32 -4.27
CA ILE A 98 5.50 9.60 -3.37
C ILE A 98 5.00 11.01 -3.66
N ILE A 99 3.69 11.12 -3.92
CA ILE A 99 3.01 12.37 -4.20
C ILE A 99 1.95 12.61 -3.12
N LEU A 100 1.99 13.76 -2.46
CA LEU A 100 0.91 14.24 -1.59
C LEU A 100 -0.15 14.93 -2.45
N LEU A 101 -1.39 14.48 -2.34
CA LEU A 101 -2.55 15.08 -2.98
C LEU A 101 -3.27 16.01 -2.01
N ASP A 102 -3.61 17.19 -2.51
CA ASP A 102 -4.29 18.23 -1.77
C ASP A 102 -5.27 19.01 -2.66
N GLY A 103 -6.54 18.58 -2.65
CA GLY A 103 -7.54 19.11 -3.57
C GLY A 103 -7.11 18.84 -5.02
N GLN A 104 -6.88 19.90 -5.79
CA GLN A 104 -6.39 19.82 -7.16
C GLN A 104 -4.85 19.85 -7.25
N ASN A 105 -4.16 20.11 -6.13
CA ASN A 105 -2.71 20.21 -6.09
C ASN A 105 -2.07 18.85 -5.84
N ALA A 106 -0.90 18.65 -6.42
CA ALA A 106 -0.08 17.46 -6.26
C ALA A 106 1.38 17.84 -6.00
N PHE A 107 1.94 17.36 -4.89
CA PHE A 107 3.29 17.69 -4.46
C PHE A 107 4.15 16.43 -4.38
N THR A 108 5.29 16.40 -5.06
CA THR A 108 6.25 15.30 -4.89
C THR A 108 7.04 15.50 -3.62
N ILE A 109 6.83 14.62 -2.64
CA ILE A 109 7.48 14.73 -1.33
C ILE A 109 8.71 13.82 -1.22
N LEU A 110 8.76 12.78 -2.05
CA LEU A 110 9.87 11.85 -2.09
C LEU A 110 10.00 11.23 -3.48
N GLN A 111 11.22 11.11 -3.96
CA GLN A 111 11.57 10.33 -5.13
C GLN A 111 12.89 9.62 -4.86
N ILE A 112 12.88 8.29 -4.89
CA ILE A 112 14.06 7.49 -4.62
C ILE A 112 14.27 6.44 -5.73
N PRO A 113 15.52 6.15 -6.11
CA PRO A 113 15.80 5.00 -6.94
C PRO A 113 15.51 3.73 -6.13
N LYS A 114 14.90 2.73 -6.76
CA LYS A 114 14.77 1.41 -6.17
C LYS A 114 16.16 0.78 -6.08
N LEU A 115 16.54 0.35 -4.89
CA LEU A 115 17.78 -0.38 -4.72
C LEU A 115 17.69 -1.75 -5.42
N ASP A 116 18.76 -2.10 -6.15
CA ASP A 116 18.94 -3.44 -6.71
C ASP A 116 18.84 -4.47 -5.57
N THR A 117 18.04 -5.52 -5.78
CA THR A 117 17.77 -6.55 -4.77
C THR A 117 19.03 -7.31 -4.34
N ARG A 118 20.06 -7.38 -5.20
CA ARG A 118 21.38 -7.95 -4.87
C ARG A 118 22.11 -7.07 -3.88
N ILE A 119 22.06 -5.75 -4.06
CA ILE A 119 22.63 -4.79 -3.09
C ILE A 119 21.85 -4.90 -1.78
N LEU A 120 20.51 -4.92 -1.85
CA LEU A 120 19.65 -5.05 -0.68
C LEU A 120 20.00 -6.31 0.14
N LYS A 121 20.13 -7.47 -0.52
CA LYS A 121 20.55 -8.72 0.14
C LYS A 121 21.89 -8.61 0.84
N LYS A 122 22.88 -7.93 0.23
CA LYS A 122 24.20 -7.72 0.84
C LYS A 122 24.12 -6.85 2.09
N ILE A 123 23.39 -5.73 2.04
CA ILE A 123 23.34 -4.77 3.15
C ILE A 123 22.39 -5.21 4.28
N THR A 124 21.44 -6.12 4.00
CA THR A 124 20.57 -6.70 5.04
C THR A 124 21.10 -8.03 5.58
N ALA A 125 22.24 -8.52 5.10
CA ALA A 125 22.84 -9.78 5.55
C ALA A 125 23.24 -9.78 7.04
N TYR A 126 23.29 -8.60 7.68
CA TYR A 126 23.55 -8.45 9.11
C TYR A 126 22.36 -8.79 10.01
N ARG A 127 21.16 -8.98 9.44
CA ARG A 127 20.04 -9.58 10.18
C ARG A 127 20.24 -11.09 10.21
N ASN A 128 20.73 -11.62 11.34
CA ASN A 128 20.64 -13.04 11.63
C ASN A 128 19.16 -13.50 11.60
N PRO A 129 18.90 -14.75 11.18
CA PRO A 129 17.56 -15.32 11.04
C PRO A 129 16.78 -15.34 12.36
#